data_AF-C4M259-F1
#
_entry.id   AF-C4M259-F1
#
_cell.length_a   1.000
_cell.length_b   1.000
_cell.length_c   1.000
_cell.angle_alpha   90.00
_cell.angle_beta   90.00
_cell.angle_gamma   90.00
#
_symmetry.space_group_name_H-M   'P 1'
#
loop_
_entity.id
_entity.type
_entity.pdbx_description
1 polymer ?
#
loop_
_entity_poly.entity_id
_entity_poly.type
_entity_poly.pdbx_seq_one_letter_code
_entity_poly.pdbx_strand_id
1 'polypeptide(L)'
;MSDNEISDLLEDLGSEDLEEIEEEEKEMEEENQNETNSESDKEEKNDNLQTNTKPINEENEEPHGIIYLSVIHKGLNPGIIKGIFSNYGKVSRMHFLEDKKKKGTFKEAWIEFETEKQAKLVALMLNGKVIGGKNRHSPFADKIWNIRFIKGLTWGRIFEDKESKQISQEQQIEFAMRKVKKETESYLANSKKVRNSKFAMRRKERKAKQLKEKEETAPKKNEE
;
A
#
# COMPACT_ATOMS: atom_id res chain seq x y z
N MET A 1 -6.06 -21.94 -30.53
CA MET A 1 -5.23 -22.12 -31.74
C MET A 1 -4.48 -23.41 -31.52
N SER A 2 -4.68 -24.40 -32.37
CA SER A 2 -4.00 -25.69 -32.30
C SER A 2 -2.59 -25.56 -32.89
N ASP A 3 -1.65 -26.39 -32.44
CA ASP A 3 -0.23 -26.36 -32.86
C ASP A 3 -0.04 -26.44 -34.39
N ASN A 4 -1.02 -27.01 -35.10
CA ASN A 4 -1.02 -27.09 -36.57
C ASN A 4 -1.28 -25.74 -37.26
N GLU A 5 -1.96 -24.78 -36.61
CA GLU A 5 -2.16 -23.43 -37.17
C GLU A 5 -0.89 -22.57 -37.09
N ILE A 6 0.04 -22.92 -36.18
CA ILE A 6 1.32 -22.22 -36.00
C ILE A 6 2.32 -22.68 -37.07
N SER A 7 2.33 -23.99 -37.39
CA SER A 7 3.18 -24.58 -38.44
C SER A 7 2.92 -24.00 -39.84
N ASP A 8 1.65 -23.90 -40.24
CA ASP A 8 1.27 -23.30 -41.53
C ASP A 8 1.54 -21.79 -41.58
N LEU A 9 1.65 -21.14 -40.42
CA LEU A 9 1.98 -19.71 -40.32
C LEU A 9 3.49 -19.46 -40.49
N LEU A 10 4.32 -20.41 -40.04
CA LEU A 10 5.80 -20.41 -40.11
C LEU A 10 6.33 -20.73 -41.51
N GLU A 11 5.66 -21.58 -42.27
CA GLU A 11 6.12 -22.00 -43.61
C GLU A 11 5.92 -20.91 -44.68
N ASP A 12 5.08 -19.91 -44.41
CA ASP A 12 4.79 -18.75 -45.29
C ASP A 12 5.39 -17.44 -44.73
N LEU A 13 6.32 -17.54 -43.77
CA LEU A 13 7.25 -16.47 -43.36
C LEU A 13 8.56 -16.65 -44.14
N GLY A 14 8.91 -15.68 -44.98
CA GLY A 14 10.21 -15.70 -45.65
C GLY A 14 11.35 -15.53 -44.64
N SER A 15 12.56 -15.98 -44.96
CA SER A 15 13.74 -15.84 -44.09
C SER A 15 13.99 -14.40 -43.64
N GLU A 16 13.71 -13.42 -44.50
CA GLU A 16 13.79 -12.00 -44.17
C GLU A 16 12.75 -11.55 -43.13
N ASP A 17 11.55 -12.14 -43.09
CA ASP A 17 10.52 -11.81 -42.09
C ASP A 17 10.85 -12.44 -40.73
N LEU A 18 11.50 -13.61 -40.71
CA LEU A 18 11.99 -14.25 -39.48
C LEU A 18 13.20 -13.50 -38.88
N GLU A 19 14.12 -13.02 -39.72
CA GLU A 19 15.26 -12.20 -39.28
C GLU A 19 14.79 -10.83 -38.74
N GLU A 20 13.83 -10.15 -39.39
CA GLU A 20 13.27 -8.87 -38.90
C GLU A 20 12.47 -9.08 -37.58
N ILE A 21 11.80 -10.23 -37.41
CA ILE A 21 11.12 -10.60 -36.15
C ILE A 21 12.14 -10.89 -35.03
N GLU A 22 13.22 -11.63 -35.30
CA GLU A 22 14.28 -11.93 -34.32
C GLU A 22 15.08 -10.68 -33.91
N GLU A 23 15.33 -9.75 -34.83
CA GLU A 23 15.98 -8.46 -34.53
C GLU A 23 15.07 -7.55 -33.69
N GLU A 24 13.77 -7.48 -34.00
CA GLU A 24 12.82 -6.68 -33.23
C GLU A 24 12.40 -7.35 -31.89
N GLU A 25 12.50 -8.68 -31.73
CA GLU A 25 12.36 -9.37 -30.44
C GLU A 25 13.53 -9.01 -29.49
N LYS A 26 14.74 -8.92 -30.01
CA LYS A 26 15.91 -8.46 -29.25
C LYS A 26 15.79 -7.00 -28.78
N GLU A 27 15.26 -6.10 -29.61
CA GLU A 27 15.01 -4.70 -29.20
C GLU A 27 13.93 -4.59 -28.11
N MET A 28 12.89 -5.44 -28.14
CA MET A 28 11.87 -5.49 -27.07
C MET A 28 12.38 -6.09 -25.76
N GLU A 29 13.36 -6.99 -25.81
CA GLU A 29 14.04 -7.50 -24.62
C GLU A 29 14.96 -6.45 -23.99
N GLU A 30 15.52 -5.53 -24.77
CA GLU A 30 16.33 -4.40 -24.26
C GLU A 30 15.49 -3.29 -23.60
N GLU A 31 14.30 -2.95 -24.14
CA GLU A 31 13.40 -1.98 -23.50
C GLU A 31 12.75 -2.49 -22.20
N ASN A 32 12.48 -3.79 -22.08
CA ASN A 32 11.94 -4.41 -20.86
C ASN A 32 12.94 -4.45 -19.69
N GLN A 33 14.24 -4.27 -19.94
CA GLN A 33 15.26 -4.32 -18.88
C GLN A 33 15.38 -3.03 -18.06
N ASN A 34 14.68 -1.95 -18.43
CA ASN A 34 14.72 -0.66 -17.71
C ASN A 34 13.60 -0.45 -16.67
N GLU A 35 12.66 -1.38 -16.50
CA GLU A 35 11.67 -1.35 -15.41
C GLU A 35 11.55 -2.69 -14.68
N THR A 36 12.67 -3.20 -14.16
CA THR A 36 12.62 -4.19 -13.07
C THR A 36 13.69 -3.88 -12.04
N ASN A 37 13.43 -2.87 -11.22
CA ASN A 37 14.03 -2.75 -9.91
C ASN A 37 13.03 -2.14 -8.92
N SER A 38 12.16 -2.99 -8.39
CA SER A 38 11.66 -2.85 -7.04
C SER A 38 11.25 -4.22 -6.53
N GLU A 39 11.94 -4.65 -5.48
CA GLU A 39 11.80 -5.89 -4.74
C GLU A 39 10.40 -6.54 -4.72
N SER A 40 10.45 -7.85 -4.90
CA SER A 40 9.50 -8.81 -4.37
C SER A 40 9.44 -8.72 -2.84
N ASP A 41 8.47 -8.01 -2.29
CA ASP A 41 8.00 -8.26 -0.93
C ASP A 41 6.92 -9.34 -0.98
N LYS A 42 7.29 -10.53 -0.49
CA LYS A 42 6.37 -11.62 -0.22
C LYS A 42 5.44 -11.17 0.90
N GLU A 43 4.18 -10.91 0.57
CA GLU A 43 3.10 -10.85 1.54
C GLU A 43 2.88 -12.26 2.13
N GLU A 44 3.62 -12.57 3.19
CA GLU A 44 3.22 -13.59 4.14
C GLU A 44 1.94 -13.11 4.84
N LYS A 45 0.83 -13.81 4.57
CA LYS A 45 -0.36 -13.78 5.42
C LYS A 45 0.00 -14.31 6.81
N ASN A 46 0.47 -13.43 7.67
CA ASN A 46 0.49 -13.63 9.12
C ASN A 46 -0.73 -12.95 9.73
N ASP A 47 -1.89 -13.54 9.47
CA ASP A 47 -3.12 -13.25 10.20
C ASP A 47 -3.06 -13.96 11.56
N ASN A 48 -2.21 -13.45 12.45
CA ASN A 48 -2.26 -13.81 13.86
C ASN A 48 -1.59 -12.76 14.75
N LEU A 49 -2.14 -11.54 14.75
CA LEU A 49 -2.08 -10.72 15.95
C LEU A 49 -3.42 -10.85 16.66
N GLN A 50 -3.60 -12.02 17.29
CA GLN A 50 -4.41 -12.13 18.50
C GLN A 50 -3.88 -11.11 19.51
N THR A 51 -4.36 -9.88 19.41
CA THR A 51 -4.62 -9.14 20.62
C THR A 51 -5.54 -10.06 21.40
N ASN A 52 -5.07 -10.52 22.57
CA ASN A 52 -5.87 -11.26 23.52
C ASN A 52 -7.02 -10.36 24.00
N THR A 53 -7.99 -10.12 23.13
CA THR A 53 -9.33 -9.71 23.47
C THR A 53 -10.05 -11.03 23.67
N LYS A 54 -9.93 -11.56 24.89
CA LYS A 54 -11.01 -12.42 25.38
C LYS A 54 -12.31 -11.67 25.07
N PRO A 55 -13.33 -12.29 24.47
CA PRO A 55 -14.68 -11.76 24.59
C PRO A 55 -14.99 -11.86 26.09
N ILE A 56 -14.78 -10.76 26.81
CA ILE A 56 -15.14 -10.67 28.21
C ILE A 56 -16.65 -10.52 28.20
N ASN A 57 -17.30 -11.54 28.75
CA ASN A 57 -18.74 -11.62 28.94
C ASN A 57 -19.27 -10.26 29.46
N GLU A 58 -20.25 -9.70 28.75
CA GLU A 58 -20.92 -8.42 29.03
C GLU A 58 -21.83 -8.52 30.27
N GLU A 59 -21.29 -8.93 31.41
CA GLU A 59 -22.04 -8.95 32.67
C GLU A 59 -21.30 -8.13 33.73
N ASN A 60 -21.70 -6.85 33.83
CA ASN A 60 -21.40 -5.91 34.91
C ASN A 60 -19.97 -5.32 34.99
N GLU A 61 -19.27 -5.15 33.88
CA GLU A 61 -18.05 -4.33 33.89
C GLU A 61 -18.40 -2.84 33.77
N GLU A 62 -17.93 -2.04 34.73
CA GLU A 62 -18.03 -0.58 34.63
C GLU A 62 -17.37 -0.11 33.33
N PRO A 63 -17.94 0.89 32.63
CA PRO A 63 -17.39 1.35 31.36
C PRO A 63 -15.94 1.80 31.56
N HIS A 64 -15.07 1.43 30.61
CA HIS A 64 -13.70 1.92 30.57
C HIS A 64 -13.64 3.43 30.39
N GLY A 65 -12.59 4.03 30.91
CA GLY A 65 -12.37 5.47 30.85
C GLY A 65 -11.11 5.84 30.11
N ILE A 66 -11.22 6.69 29.09
CA ILE A 66 -10.05 7.16 28.35
C ILE A 66 -9.66 8.57 28.75
N ILE A 67 -8.38 8.75 28.98
CA ILE A 67 -7.71 10.02 29.21
C ILE A 67 -6.87 10.38 27.98
N TYR A 68 -6.96 11.64 27.57
CA TYR A 68 -6.10 12.25 26.56
C TYR A 68 -4.99 13.09 27.20
N LEU A 69 -3.77 12.87 26.74
CA LEU A 69 -2.57 13.64 27.03
C LEU A 69 -2.23 14.53 25.84
N SER A 70 -2.36 15.85 26.05
CA SER A 70 -2.16 16.83 24.97
C SER A 70 -0.70 17.06 24.62
N VAL A 71 0.21 16.90 25.58
CA VAL A 71 1.63 17.18 25.43
C VAL A 71 2.43 16.15 26.19
N ILE A 72 3.41 15.55 25.51
CA ILE A 72 4.38 14.65 26.13
C ILE A 72 5.75 15.30 26.02
N HIS A 73 6.35 15.55 27.19
CA HIS A 73 7.67 16.17 27.25
C HIS A 73 8.78 15.19 26.90
N LYS A 74 9.89 15.73 26.38
CA LYS A 74 11.08 14.93 26.03
C LYS A 74 11.59 14.15 27.24
N GLY A 75 11.98 12.89 27.01
CA GLY A 75 12.45 11.98 28.06
C GLY A 75 11.33 11.24 28.81
N LEU A 76 10.05 11.58 28.57
CA LEU A 76 8.93 10.79 29.06
C LEU A 76 8.66 9.62 28.12
N ASN A 77 9.22 8.46 28.45
CA ASN A 77 8.97 7.23 27.74
C ASN A 77 7.60 6.63 28.14
N PRO A 78 6.94 5.88 27.24
CA PRO A 78 5.69 5.18 27.54
C PRO A 78 5.75 4.33 28.81
N GLY A 79 6.90 3.70 29.10
CA GLY A 79 7.11 2.93 30.32
C GLY A 79 7.05 3.76 31.60
N ILE A 80 7.66 4.97 31.59
CA ILE A 80 7.62 5.89 32.73
C ILE A 80 6.19 6.37 32.95
N ILE A 81 5.51 6.76 31.86
CA ILE A 81 4.12 7.21 31.89
C ILE A 81 3.24 6.10 32.46
N LYS A 82 3.37 4.86 31.96
CA LYS A 82 2.64 3.71 32.49
C LYS A 82 2.89 3.52 33.98
N GLY A 83 4.14 3.60 34.44
CA GLY A 83 4.48 3.48 35.85
C GLY A 83 3.82 4.55 36.73
N ILE A 84 3.84 5.82 36.28
CA ILE A 84 3.20 6.93 37.00
C ILE A 84 1.69 6.72 37.08
N PHE A 85 1.02 6.44 35.95
CA PHE A 85 -0.43 6.31 35.88
C PHE A 85 -0.95 5.02 36.56
N SER A 86 -0.15 3.94 36.55
CA SER A 86 -0.49 2.69 37.25
C SER A 86 -0.60 2.86 38.77
N ASN A 87 0.03 3.88 39.35
CA ASN A 87 -0.10 4.18 40.78
C ASN A 87 -1.49 4.72 41.16
N TYR A 88 -2.26 5.24 40.19
CA TYR A 88 -3.57 5.84 40.43
C TYR A 88 -4.74 4.95 39.99
N GLY A 89 -4.48 3.91 39.19
CA GLY A 89 -5.50 3.00 38.68
C GLY A 89 -4.91 1.94 37.74
N LYS A 90 -5.69 0.91 37.44
CA LYS A 90 -5.27 -0.15 36.52
C LYS A 90 -5.41 0.34 35.08
N VAL A 91 -4.27 0.46 34.41
CA VAL A 91 -4.17 0.88 33.01
C VAL A 91 -4.34 -0.34 32.12
N SER A 92 -5.34 -0.30 31.24
CA SER A 92 -5.64 -1.37 30.28
C SER A 92 -4.80 -1.22 29.02
N ARG A 93 -5.02 -0.14 28.26
CA ARG A 93 -4.37 0.14 26.97
C ARG A 93 -3.78 1.53 26.93
N MET A 94 -2.71 1.70 26.15
CA MET A 94 -2.04 2.98 25.94
C MET A 94 -1.65 3.11 24.49
N HIS A 95 -1.93 4.27 23.89
CA HIS A 95 -1.51 4.61 22.55
C HIS A 95 -0.78 5.93 22.57
N PHE A 96 0.33 5.98 21.83
CA PHE A 96 1.20 7.13 21.73
C PHE A 96 1.33 7.52 20.27
N LEU A 97 1.12 8.80 19.98
CA LEU A 97 1.35 9.36 18.65
C LEU A 97 2.77 9.93 18.61
N GLU A 98 3.62 9.33 17.77
CA GLU A 98 4.98 9.83 17.53
C GLU A 98 4.96 11.20 16.83
N ASP A 99 5.92 12.05 17.20
CA ASP A 99 6.13 13.33 16.52
C ASP A 99 6.94 13.10 15.24
N LYS A 100 6.30 13.34 14.08
CA LYS A 100 6.93 13.25 12.75
C LYS A 100 8.15 14.15 12.61
N LYS A 101 8.25 15.24 13.38
CA LYS A 101 9.36 16.21 13.29
C LYS A 101 10.55 15.82 14.16
N LYS A 102 10.36 15.03 15.21
CA LYS A 102 11.37 14.74 16.23
C LYS A 102 11.32 13.25 16.59
N LYS A 103 12.24 12.49 15.99
CA LYS A 103 12.40 11.05 16.27
C LYS A 103 12.55 10.79 17.76
N GLY A 104 11.87 9.75 18.25
CA GLY A 104 11.92 9.35 19.66
C GLY A 104 11.15 10.28 20.62
N THR A 105 10.28 11.16 20.10
CA THR A 105 9.38 11.96 20.93
C THR A 105 7.94 11.72 20.53
N PHE A 106 7.04 11.85 21.51
CA PHE A 106 5.61 11.68 21.30
C PHE A 106 4.92 13.04 21.36
N LYS A 107 3.94 13.24 20.49
CA LYS A 107 3.15 14.46 20.45
C LYS A 107 1.96 14.38 21.40
N GLU A 108 1.23 13.27 21.35
CA GLU A 108 -0.05 13.04 22.04
C GLU A 108 -0.12 11.60 22.54
N ALA A 109 -0.97 11.34 23.54
CA ALA A 109 -1.29 9.97 23.95
C ALA A 109 -2.72 9.82 24.45
N TRP A 110 -3.21 8.59 24.39
CA TRP A 110 -4.46 8.13 24.95
C TRP A 110 -4.18 6.98 25.90
N ILE A 111 -4.77 7.04 27.09
CA ILE A 111 -4.60 6.05 28.15
C ILE A 111 -5.99 5.58 28.57
N GLU A 112 -6.24 4.29 28.43
CA GLU A 112 -7.47 3.64 28.87
C GLU A 112 -7.27 3.04 30.26
N PHE A 113 -8.15 3.45 31.18
CA PHE A 113 -8.30 2.87 32.50
C PHE A 113 -9.45 1.88 32.49
N GLU A 114 -9.32 0.86 33.34
CA GLU A 114 -10.34 -0.17 33.51
C GLU A 114 -11.71 0.40 33.93
N THR A 115 -11.74 1.54 34.64
CA THR A 115 -12.99 2.20 35.03
C THR A 115 -13.02 3.69 34.68
N GLU A 116 -14.17 4.18 34.24
CA GLU A 116 -14.41 5.60 33.91
C GLU A 116 -14.18 6.51 35.12
N LYS A 117 -14.51 6.03 36.33
CA LYS A 117 -14.33 6.77 37.58
C LYS A 117 -12.85 7.04 37.85
N GLN A 118 -11.99 6.05 37.68
CA GLN A 118 -10.53 6.21 37.82
C GLN A 118 -10.01 7.23 36.81
N ALA A 119 -10.46 7.14 35.55
CA ALA A 119 -10.03 8.06 34.51
C ALA A 119 -10.40 9.53 34.84
N LYS A 120 -11.64 9.76 35.28
CA LYS A 120 -12.12 11.08 35.72
C LYS A 120 -11.30 11.62 36.88
N LEU A 121 -11.08 10.78 37.91
CA LEU A 121 -10.36 11.17 39.11
C LEU A 121 -8.90 11.50 38.80
N VAL A 122 -8.23 10.68 37.99
CA VAL A 122 -6.85 10.92 37.55
C VAL A 122 -6.74 12.23 36.77
N ALA A 123 -7.65 12.48 35.83
CA ALA A 123 -7.66 13.73 35.09
C ALA A 123 -7.82 14.95 36.01
N LEU A 124 -8.75 14.89 36.98
CA LEU A 124 -8.92 15.97 37.96
C LEU A 124 -7.71 16.15 38.88
N MET A 125 -7.07 15.05 39.29
CA MET A 125 -5.98 15.07 40.24
C MET A 125 -4.64 15.47 39.63
N LEU A 126 -4.33 15.03 38.42
CA LEU A 126 -3.02 15.22 37.81
C LEU A 126 -2.97 16.39 36.83
N ASN A 127 -4.10 16.79 36.24
CA ASN A 127 -4.11 17.94 35.34
C ASN A 127 -3.62 19.20 36.07
N GLY A 128 -2.66 19.92 35.46
CA GLY A 128 -2.07 21.11 36.05
C GLY A 128 -0.99 20.85 37.12
N LYS A 129 -0.71 19.60 37.49
CA LYS A 129 0.38 19.27 38.42
C LYS A 129 1.72 19.08 37.71
N VAL A 130 2.80 19.37 38.43
CA VAL A 130 4.17 19.13 37.94
C VAL A 130 4.49 17.64 37.85
N ILE A 131 5.25 17.25 36.84
CA ILE A 131 5.53 15.84 36.53
C ILE A 131 6.59 15.26 37.46
N GLY A 132 7.71 15.96 37.67
CA GLY A 132 8.85 15.39 38.40
C GLY A 132 8.74 15.43 39.93
N GLY A 133 7.66 15.97 40.48
CA GLY A 133 7.42 15.99 41.93
C GLY A 133 8.63 16.50 42.73
N LYS A 134 9.21 15.64 43.57
CA LYS A 134 10.39 15.97 44.41
C LYS A 134 11.72 15.87 43.67
N ASN A 135 11.77 15.22 42.53
CA ASN A 135 13.03 14.88 41.86
C ASN A 135 13.45 15.98 40.88
N ARG A 136 14.13 17.01 41.42
CA ARG A 136 14.52 18.23 40.69
C ARG A 136 15.50 17.99 39.54
N HIS A 137 16.27 16.90 39.57
CA HIS A 137 17.24 16.58 38.53
C HIS A 137 16.62 15.95 37.28
N SER A 138 15.31 15.66 37.30
CA SER A 138 14.63 15.14 36.12
C SER A 138 14.51 16.21 35.02
N PRO A 139 14.76 15.87 33.74
CA PRO A 139 14.54 16.79 32.61
C PRO A 139 13.12 17.35 32.49
N PHE A 140 12.16 16.69 33.15
CA PHE A 140 10.74 17.05 33.17
C PHE A 140 10.26 17.52 34.56
N ALA A 141 11.17 17.89 35.46
CA ALA A 141 10.82 18.30 36.82
C ALA A 141 9.81 19.44 36.88
N ASP A 142 10.06 20.52 36.12
CA ASP A 142 9.23 21.73 36.10
C ASP A 142 8.07 21.66 35.10
N LYS A 143 7.95 20.55 34.38
CA LYS A 143 6.92 20.38 33.37
C LYS A 143 5.58 20.06 34.01
N ILE A 144 4.50 20.46 33.36
CA ILE A 144 3.13 20.32 33.88
C ILE A 144 2.36 19.30 33.04
N TRP A 145 1.60 18.45 33.71
CA TRP A 145 0.65 17.54 33.09
C TRP A 145 -0.52 18.29 32.45
N ASN A 146 -0.77 18.03 31.16
CA ASN A 146 -1.97 18.50 30.46
C ASN A 146 -2.84 17.30 30.08
N ILE A 147 -3.89 17.09 30.86
CA ILE A 147 -4.68 15.86 30.88
C ILE A 147 -6.15 16.21 30.75
N ARG A 148 -6.87 15.50 29.88
CA ARG A 148 -8.31 15.64 29.72
C ARG A 148 -8.98 14.28 29.72
N PHE A 149 -9.98 14.12 30.58
CA PHE A 149 -10.90 13.00 30.49
C PHE A 149 -11.92 13.23 29.36
N ILE A 150 -12.17 12.21 28.53
CA ILE A 150 -13.14 12.29 27.44
C ILE A 150 -14.27 11.28 27.71
N LYS A 151 -15.48 11.81 27.95
CA LYS A 151 -16.66 10.98 28.27
C LYS A 151 -17.12 10.20 27.04
N GLY A 152 -17.39 8.91 27.22
CA GLY A 152 -17.98 8.04 26.19
C GLY A 152 -17.04 7.75 25.00
N LEU A 153 -15.75 8.02 25.14
CA LEU A 153 -14.76 7.67 24.14
C LEU A 153 -14.41 6.18 24.29
N THR A 154 -14.58 5.42 23.22
CA THR A 154 -14.14 4.02 23.11
C THR A 154 -12.84 3.93 22.34
N TRP A 155 -12.05 2.88 22.59
CA TRP A 155 -10.76 2.70 21.92
C TRP A 155 -10.91 2.64 20.39
N GLY A 156 -11.90 1.91 19.87
CA GLY A 156 -12.17 1.81 18.43
C GLY A 156 -12.38 3.17 17.77
N ARG A 157 -13.16 4.06 18.41
CA ARG A 157 -13.45 5.40 17.87
C ARG A 157 -12.22 6.29 17.74
N ILE A 158 -11.16 6.05 18.50
CA ILE A 158 -9.91 6.82 18.40
C ILE A 158 -9.17 6.50 17.09
N PHE A 159 -9.26 5.25 16.63
CA PHE A 159 -8.55 4.76 15.44
C PHE A 159 -9.42 4.76 14.19
N GLU A 160 -10.74 4.65 14.34
CA GLU A 160 -11.71 4.63 13.23
C GLU A 160 -11.51 5.79 12.24
N ASP A 161 -11.33 7.02 12.74
CA ASP A 161 -11.11 8.21 11.90
C ASP A 161 -9.76 8.17 11.15
N LYS A 162 -8.71 7.60 11.77
CA LYS A 162 -7.38 7.50 11.16
C LYS A 162 -7.34 6.38 10.12
N GLU A 163 -7.87 5.21 10.46
CA GLU A 163 -7.92 4.05 9.59
C GLU A 163 -8.82 4.33 8.38
N SER A 164 -10.02 4.87 8.58
CA SER A 164 -10.91 5.25 7.47
C SER A 164 -10.25 6.21 6.49
N LYS A 165 -9.48 7.19 7.01
CA LYS A 165 -8.73 8.13 6.18
C LYS A 165 -7.57 7.46 5.44
N GLN A 166 -6.82 6.58 6.08
CA GLN A 166 -5.72 5.85 5.45
C GLN A 166 -6.24 4.90 4.36
N ILE A 167 -7.27 4.12 4.67
CA ILE A 167 -7.95 3.22 3.73
C ILE A 167 -8.46 4.02 2.51
N SER A 168 -9.09 5.17 2.73
CA SER A 168 -9.55 6.02 1.62
C SER A 168 -8.41 6.53 0.74
N GLN A 169 -7.27 6.88 1.33
CA GLN A 169 -6.08 7.33 0.60
C GLN A 169 -5.46 6.18 -0.19
N GLU A 170 -5.34 5.01 0.42
CA GLU A 170 -4.81 3.79 -0.21
C GLU A 170 -5.67 3.36 -1.40
N GLN A 171 -7.00 3.36 -1.24
CA GLN A 171 -7.94 3.08 -2.32
C GLN A 171 -7.81 4.08 -3.49
N GLN A 172 -7.55 5.37 -3.20
CA GLN A 172 -7.32 6.37 -4.25
C GLN A 172 -6.01 6.12 -5.00
N ILE A 173 -4.93 5.77 -4.29
CA ILE A 173 -3.64 5.43 -4.89
C ILE A 173 -3.78 4.16 -5.74
N GLU A 174 -4.45 3.14 -5.21
CA GLU A 174 -4.70 1.89 -5.94
C GLU A 174 -5.56 2.13 -7.19
N PHE A 175 -6.61 2.95 -7.08
CA PHE A 175 -7.43 3.34 -8.23
C PHE A 175 -6.60 4.07 -9.29
N ALA A 176 -5.74 5.01 -8.89
CA ALA A 176 -4.85 5.71 -9.80
C ALA A 176 -3.87 4.73 -10.49
N MET A 177 -3.26 3.81 -9.74
CA MET A 177 -2.37 2.78 -10.29
C MET A 177 -3.10 1.86 -11.27
N ARG A 178 -4.32 1.41 -10.95
CA ARG A 178 -5.15 0.59 -11.84
C ARG A 178 -5.48 1.32 -13.14
N LYS A 179 -5.78 2.62 -13.06
CA LYS A 179 -6.02 3.45 -14.24
C LYS A 179 -4.78 3.54 -15.14
N VAL A 180 -3.62 3.82 -14.55
CA VAL A 180 -2.35 3.87 -15.29
C VAL A 180 -2.04 2.53 -15.95
N LYS A 181 -2.13 1.41 -15.21
CA LYS A 181 -1.92 0.06 -15.76
C LYS A 181 -2.85 -0.24 -16.93
N LYS A 182 -4.12 0.13 -16.82
CA LYS A 182 -5.09 -0.07 -17.91
C LYS A 182 -4.74 0.77 -19.15
N GLU A 183 -4.29 2.01 -18.95
CA GLU A 183 -3.84 2.87 -20.05
C GLU A 183 -2.59 2.29 -20.71
N THR A 184 -1.57 1.88 -19.95
CA THR A 184 -0.34 1.28 -20.49
C THR A 184 -0.61 -0.03 -21.22
N GLU A 185 -1.44 -0.92 -20.67
CA GLU A 185 -1.88 -2.15 -21.34
C GLU A 185 -2.61 -1.84 -22.66
N SER A 186 -3.47 -0.81 -22.67
CA SER A 186 -4.15 -0.38 -23.89
C SER A 186 -3.18 0.17 -24.93
N TYR A 187 -2.15 0.92 -24.51
CA TYR A 187 -1.12 1.42 -25.42
C TYR A 187 -0.30 0.28 -26.02
N LEU A 188 0.14 -0.68 -25.21
CA LEU A 188 0.87 -1.88 -25.64
C LEU A 188 0.03 -2.71 -26.63
N ALA A 189 -1.24 -2.95 -26.31
CA ALA A 189 -2.15 -3.70 -27.19
C ALA A 189 -2.37 -2.99 -28.54
N ASN A 190 -2.52 -1.66 -28.52
CA ASN A 190 -2.68 -0.87 -29.75
C ASN A 190 -1.39 -0.87 -30.58
N SER A 191 -0.22 -0.74 -29.95
CA SER A 191 1.08 -0.84 -30.62
C SER A 191 1.25 -2.20 -31.32
N LYS A 192 0.99 -3.30 -30.61
CA LYS A 192 1.02 -4.67 -31.17
C LYS A 192 0.06 -4.84 -32.35
N LYS A 193 -1.17 -4.30 -32.26
CA LYS A 193 -2.14 -4.36 -33.37
C LYS A 193 -1.65 -3.61 -34.62
N VAL A 194 -1.09 -2.41 -34.45
CA VAL A 194 -0.54 -1.61 -35.57
C VAL A 194 0.62 -2.36 -36.22
N ARG A 195 1.52 -2.94 -35.40
CA ARG A 195 2.64 -3.75 -35.87
C ARG A 195 2.16 -4.98 -36.66
N ASN A 196 1.26 -5.77 -36.11
CA ASN A 196 0.67 -6.93 -36.80
C ASN A 196 -0.04 -6.56 -38.11
N SER A 197 -0.74 -5.42 -38.14
CA SER A 197 -1.39 -4.94 -39.37
C SER A 197 -0.38 -4.55 -40.45
N LYS A 198 0.76 -3.95 -40.09
CA LYS A 198 1.85 -3.62 -41.05
C LYS A 198 2.44 -4.90 -41.65
N PHE A 199 2.73 -5.90 -40.80
CA PHE A 199 3.22 -7.20 -41.26
C PHE A 199 2.22 -7.88 -42.22
N ALA A 200 0.94 -7.88 -41.88
CA ALA A 200 -0.11 -8.45 -42.73
C ALA A 200 -0.23 -7.74 -44.10
N MET A 201 -0.10 -6.40 -44.14
CA MET A 201 -0.07 -5.66 -45.42
C MET A 201 1.16 -6.02 -46.25
N ARG A 202 2.36 -6.00 -45.66
CA ARG A 202 3.60 -6.38 -46.33
C ARG A 202 3.50 -7.80 -46.93
N ARG A 203 2.96 -8.77 -46.18
CA ARG A 203 2.75 -10.16 -46.67
C ARG A 203 1.77 -10.21 -47.85
N LYS A 204 0.67 -9.45 -47.81
CA LYS A 204 -0.27 -9.35 -48.95
C LYS A 204 0.37 -8.72 -50.18
N GLU A 205 1.16 -7.66 -50.01
CA GLU A 205 1.88 -7.01 -51.11
C GLU A 205 2.93 -7.94 -51.74
N ARG A 206 3.69 -8.69 -50.93
CA ARG A 206 4.66 -9.70 -51.43
C ARG A 206 3.95 -10.78 -52.22
N LYS A 207 2.84 -11.33 -51.71
CA LYS A 207 2.01 -12.32 -52.44
C LYS A 207 1.46 -11.77 -53.75
N ALA A 208 0.96 -10.53 -53.75
CA ALA A 208 0.46 -9.87 -54.96
C ALA A 208 1.56 -9.63 -56.00
N LYS A 209 2.78 -9.29 -55.58
CA LYS A 209 3.95 -9.16 -56.46
C LYS A 209 4.35 -10.51 -57.07
N GLN A 210 4.44 -11.56 -56.26
CA GLN A 210 4.75 -12.92 -56.74
C GLN A 210 3.70 -13.47 -57.71
N LEU A 211 2.42 -13.16 -57.50
CA LEU A 211 1.34 -13.52 -58.43
C LEU A 211 1.47 -12.81 -59.78
N LYS A 212 1.81 -11.51 -59.78
CA LYS A 212 2.06 -10.76 -61.02
C LYS A 212 3.29 -11.24 -61.79
N GLU A 213 4.37 -11.57 -61.08
CA GLU A 213 5.59 -12.13 -61.68
C GLU A 213 5.35 -13.52 -62.31
N LYS A 214 4.47 -14.33 -61.70
CA LYS A 214 4.03 -15.61 -62.26
C LYS A 214 3.09 -15.46 -63.47
N GLU A 215 2.28 -14.40 -63.52
CA GLU A 215 1.44 -14.09 -64.68
C GLU A 215 2.25 -13.54 -65.87
N GLU A 216 3.30 -12.74 -65.62
CA GLU A 216 4.19 -12.22 -66.68
C GLU A 216 5.14 -13.28 -67.26
N THR A 217 5.43 -14.36 -66.52
CA THR A 217 6.31 -15.46 -66.96
C THR A 217 5.57 -16.65 -67.58
N ALA A 218 4.24 -16.61 -67.66
CA ALA A 218 3.44 -17.66 -68.30
C ALA A 218 3.56 -17.62 -69.84
N PRO A 219 3.95 -18.71 -70.52
CA PRO A 219 4.15 -18.70 -71.97
C PRO A 219 2.82 -18.52 -72.71
N LYS A 220 2.75 -17.53 -73.61
CA LYS A 220 1.64 -17.36 -74.56
C LYS A 220 1.49 -18.66 -75.36
N LYS A 221 0.39 -19.39 -75.15
CA LYS A 221 0.01 -20.51 -76.02
C LYS A 221 -0.29 -19.94 -77.41
N ASN A 222 0.59 -20.23 -78.36
CA ASN A 222 0.29 -20.07 -79.78
C ASN A 222 -0.78 -21.11 -80.15
N GLU A 223 -1.89 -20.61 -80.69
CA GLU A 223 -2.90 -21.39 -81.39
C GLU A 223 -2.37 -21.71 -82.80
N GLU A 224 -2.30 -23.01 -83.12
CA GLU A 224 -2.44 -23.56 -84.48
C GLU A 224 -2.93 -25.01 -84.38
#